data_AF-A0A2M7A5A7-F1
#
_entry.id   AF-A0A2M7A5A7-F1
#
_cell.length_a   1.000
_cell.length_b   1.000
_cell.length_c   1.000
_cell.angle_alpha   90.00
_cell.angle_beta   90.00
_cell.angle_gamma   90.00
#
_symmetry.space_group_name_H-M   'P 1'
#
loop_
_entity.id
_entity.type
_entity.pdbx_description
1 polymer ?
#
loop_
_entity_poly.entity_id
_entity_poly.type
_entity_poly.pdbx_seq_one_letter_code
_entity_poly.pdbx_strand_id
1 'polypeptide(L)'
;MQHVTSEGIPIRRLDASLKLKEVDLTLTDGYVHLVRFIRSDCLLNIFGEKFKVPKEVKYEYVIATICTKIHTLQVRLDQQLVTTFEYRIPILYEHE
;
A
#
# COMPACT_ATOMS: atom_id res chain seq x y z
N MET A 1 -19.55 0.49 -27.09
CA MET A 1 -18.91 1.55 -26.29
C MET A 1 -17.40 1.37 -26.44
N GLN A 2 -16.76 2.25 -27.20
CA GLN A 2 -15.33 2.19 -27.52
C GLN A 2 -14.56 2.88 -26.39
N HIS A 3 -13.58 2.20 -25.79
CA HIS A 3 -12.68 2.82 -24.81
C HIS A 3 -11.39 3.24 -25.53
N VAL A 4 -11.15 4.55 -25.51
CA VAL A 4 -10.00 5.23 -26.14
C VAL A 4 -8.75 5.05 -25.26
N THR A 5 -7.65 4.70 -25.92
CA THR A 5 -6.30 4.45 -25.41
C THR A 5 -5.52 5.75 -25.20
N SER A 6 -4.77 5.89 -24.10
CA SER A 6 -3.62 6.80 -24.08
C SER A 6 -2.40 6.07 -24.65
N GLU A 7 -1.97 6.48 -25.84
CA GLU A 7 -0.68 6.14 -26.48
C GLU A 7 -0.42 4.63 -26.72
N GLY A 8 -0.93 4.13 -27.86
CA GLY A 8 -0.26 3.13 -28.73
C GLY A 8 -0.06 1.69 -28.26
N ILE A 9 -0.24 1.37 -26.98
CA ILE A 9 -0.09 -0.02 -26.50
C ILE A 9 -1.48 -0.69 -26.51
N PRO A 10 -1.74 -1.70 -27.36
CA PRO A 10 -3.01 -2.42 -27.33
C PRO A 10 -3.14 -3.10 -25.97
N ILE A 11 -4.18 -2.75 -25.22
CA ILE A 11 -4.51 -3.43 -23.96
C ILE A 11 -4.90 -4.87 -24.30
N ARG A 12 -3.97 -5.80 -24.10
CA ARG A 12 -4.20 -7.24 -24.27
C ARG A 12 -4.84 -7.80 -23.00
N ARG A 13 -6.00 -8.44 -23.13
CA ARG A 13 -6.58 -9.24 -22.04
C ARG A 13 -5.65 -10.41 -21.74
N LEU A 14 -5.39 -10.68 -20.47
CA LEU A 14 -4.71 -11.91 -20.06
C LEU A 14 -5.56 -13.10 -20.52
N ASP A 15 -4.89 -14.12 -21.04
CA ASP A 15 -5.56 -15.34 -21.46
C ASP A 15 -6.16 -16.05 -20.24
N ALA A 16 -7.39 -16.56 -20.36
CA ALA A 16 -8.06 -17.25 -19.25
C ALA A 16 -7.32 -18.53 -18.81
N SER A 17 -6.46 -19.08 -19.68
CA SER A 17 -5.59 -20.23 -19.38
C SER A 17 -4.27 -19.85 -18.71
N LEU A 18 -3.98 -18.55 -18.53
CA LEU A 18 -2.77 -18.10 -17.84
C LEU A 18 -2.81 -18.59 -16.39
N LYS A 19 -1.94 -19.55 -16.08
CA LYS A 19 -1.61 -19.88 -14.70
C LYS A 19 -0.50 -18.95 -14.26
N LEU A 20 -0.73 -18.21 -13.18
CA LEU A 20 0.37 -17.59 -12.46
C LEU A 20 1.30 -18.72 -12.01
N LYS A 21 2.62 -18.53 -12.19
CA LYS A 21 3.57 -19.47 -11.60
C LYS A 21 3.32 -19.50 -10.09
N GLU A 22 3.30 -20.68 -9.51
CA GLU A 22 3.39 -20.84 -8.07
C GLU A 22 4.76 -20.28 -7.66
N VAL A 23 4.74 -19.04 -7.19
CA VAL A 23 5.90 -18.33 -6.66
C VAL A 23 5.60 -18.14 -5.19
N ASP A 24 6.60 -18.37 -4.35
CA ASP A 24 6.51 -18.02 -2.95
C ASP A 24 6.34 -16.50 -2.82
N LEU A 25 5.16 -16.08 -2.36
CA LEU A 25 4.80 -14.69 -2.10
C LEU A 25 4.92 -14.34 -0.62
N THR A 26 5.59 -15.18 0.18
CA THR A 26 5.85 -14.92 1.59
C THR A 26 6.57 -13.59 1.73
N LEU A 27 5.97 -12.67 2.49
CA LEU A 27 6.64 -11.43 2.85
C LEU A 27 7.69 -11.70 3.93
N THR A 28 8.94 -11.36 3.63
CA THR A 28 10.01 -11.36 4.63
C THR A 28 9.83 -10.24 5.64
N ASP A 29 10.36 -10.43 6.85
CA ASP A 29 10.51 -9.36 7.84
C ASP A 29 11.28 -8.17 7.25
N GLY A 30 10.74 -6.97 7.45
CA GLY A 30 11.32 -5.75 6.91
C GLY A 30 10.39 -4.55 7.01
N TYR A 31 10.76 -3.50 6.27
CA TYR A 31 10.06 -2.24 6.23
C TYR A 31 9.71 -1.85 4.80
N VAL A 32 8.47 -1.40 4.59
CA VAL A 32 8.03 -0.77 3.35
C VAL A 32 7.75 0.70 3.63
N HIS A 33 8.49 1.60 2.98
CA HIS A 33 8.33 3.04 3.13
C HIS A 33 7.56 3.61 1.93
N LEU A 34 6.50 4.37 2.22
CA LEU A 34 5.67 5.03 1.24
C LEU A 34 5.59 6.52 1.58
N VAL A 35 6.02 7.37 0.65
CA VAL A 35 5.76 8.81 0.75
C VAL A 35 4.34 9.07 0.25
N ARG A 36 3.52 9.74 1.06
CA ARG A 36 2.11 10.02 0.74
C ARG A 36 1.73 11.44 1.10
N PHE A 37 1.14 12.17 0.15
CA PHE A 37 0.54 13.47 0.39
C PHE A 37 -0.84 13.32 1.05
N ILE A 38 -1.06 14.01 2.16
CA ILE A 38 -2.33 13.99 2.88
C ILE A 38 -3.23 15.11 2.38
N ARG A 39 -4.41 14.75 1.86
CA ARG A 39 -5.37 15.72 1.32
C ARG A 39 -6.24 16.34 2.43
N SER A 40 -7.16 17.21 2.01
CA SER A 40 -8.03 17.98 2.89
C SER A 40 -8.92 17.15 3.82
N ASP A 41 -9.21 15.91 3.42
CA ASP A 41 -9.99 14.91 4.14
C ASP A 41 -9.20 14.16 5.24
N CYS A 42 -7.88 14.35 5.30
CA CYS A 42 -6.98 13.69 6.25
C CYS A 42 -7.07 12.15 6.18
N LEU A 43 -7.25 11.60 4.99
CA LEU A 43 -7.25 10.15 4.75
C LEU A 43 -5.93 9.74 4.08
N LEU A 44 -5.14 8.93 4.78
CA LEU A 44 -3.98 8.26 4.24
C LEU A 44 -4.45 7.00 3.50
N ASN A 45 -4.11 6.88 2.22
CA ASN A 45 -4.41 5.68 1.41
C ASN A 45 -3.15 4.81 1.23
N ILE A 46 -3.22 3.59 1.75
CA ILE A 46 -2.20 2.55 1.60
C ILE A 46 -2.83 1.37 0.87
N PHE A 47 -2.41 1.13 -0.38
CA PHE A 47 -2.90 0.03 -1.23
C PHE A 47 -4.44 -0.12 -1.32
N GLY A 48 -5.18 0.99 -1.20
CA GLY A 48 -6.65 1.00 -1.23
C GLY A 48 -7.30 1.09 0.16
N GLU A 49 -6.59 0.73 1.21
CA GLU A 49 -7.03 0.88 2.60
C GLU A 49 -6.86 2.34 3.06
N LYS A 50 -7.83 2.85 3.83
CA LYS A 50 -7.87 4.25 4.25
C LYS A 50 -7.75 4.40 5.75
N PHE A 51 -6.78 5.21 6.19
CA PHE A 51 -6.50 5.48 7.59
C PHE A 51 -6.73 6.95 7.89
N LYS A 52 -7.51 7.24 8.94
CA LYS A 52 -7.73 8.62 9.37
C LYS A 52 -6.49 9.10 10.12
N VAL A 53 -5.81 10.09 9.58
CA VAL A 53 -4.63 10.70 10.21
C VAL A 53 -4.97 12.01 10.92
N PRO A 54 -4.16 12.45 11.89
CA PRO A 54 -4.35 13.73 12.57
C PRO A 54 -4.36 14.93 11.62
N LYS A 55 -5.05 16.02 12.00
CA LYS A 55 -5.14 17.23 11.17
C LYS A 55 -3.80 17.96 11.02
N GLU A 56 -2.85 17.72 11.92
CA GLU A 56 -1.52 18.34 11.89
C GLU A 56 -0.68 17.95 10.66
N VAL A 57 -0.97 16.81 10.04
CA VAL A 57 -0.29 16.37 8.80
C VAL A 57 -1.08 16.69 7.53
N LYS A 58 -2.16 17.48 7.63
CA LYS A 58 -2.97 17.87 6.47
C LYS A 58 -2.14 18.74 5.53
N TYR A 59 -2.17 18.39 4.24
CA TYR A 59 -1.34 19.01 3.19
C TYR A 59 0.16 18.82 3.36
N GLU A 60 0.56 17.82 4.14
CA GLU A 60 1.96 17.42 4.27
C GLU A 60 2.23 16.11 3.53
N TYR A 61 3.50 15.90 3.18
CA TYR A 61 4.02 14.60 2.76
C TYR A 61 4.49 13.83 3.99
N VAL A 62 3.85 12.70 4.26
CA VAL A 62 4.25 11.80 5.35
C VAL A 62 4.98 10.57 4.83
N ILE A 63 5.86 10.01 5.65
CA ILE A 63 6.43 8.68 5.44
C ILE A 63 5.57 7.67 6.20
N ALA A 64 4.79 6.91 5.45
CA ALA A 64 4.07 5.74 5.91
C ALA A 64 5.00 4.53 5.87
N THR A 65 5.31 3.93 7.01
CA THR A 65 6.20 2.78 7.14
C THR A 65 5.40 1.57 7.61
N ILE A 66 5.28 0.56 6.75
CA ILE A 66 4.73 -0.75 7.14
C ILE A 66 5.88 -1.57 7.71
N CYS A 67 5.76 -2.03 8.95
CA CYS A 67 6.66 -3.02 9.53
C CYS A 67 6.03 -4.40 9.37
N THR A 68 6.61 -5.24 8.51
CA THR A 68 6.01 -6.53 8.15
C THR A 68 6.07 -7.54 9.29
N LYS A 69 7.10 -7.46 10.13
CA LYS A 69 7.32 -8.34 11.28
C LYS A 69 6.24 -8.24 12.36
N ILE A 70 5.81 -7.02 12.69
CA ILE A 70 4.85 -6.76 13.78
C ILE A 70 3.52 -6.23 13.27
N HIS A 71 3.30 -6.22 11.96
CA HIS A 71 2.04 -5.83 11.32
C HIS A 71 1.53 -4.45 11.77
N THR A 72 2.39 -3.43 11.64
CA THR A 72 2.04 -2.04 11.98
C THR A 72 2.30 -1.08 10.83
N LEU A 73 1.49 -0.03 10.76
CA LEU A 73 1.68 1.12 9.88
C LEU A 73 2.01 2.35 10.73
N GLN A 74 3.25 2.82 10.65
CA GLN A 74 3.71 4.03 11.33
C GLN A 74 3.66 5.22 10.36
N VAL A 75 3.09 6.34 10.79
CA VAL A 75 3.05 7.58 10.00
C VAL A 75 3.99 8.58 10.63
N ARG A 76 4.99 9.03 9.86
CA ARG A 76 5.94 10.05 10.28
C ARG A 76 5.82 11.30 9.44
N LEU A 77 5.91 12.46 10.08
CA LEU A 77 6.21 13.73 9.45
C LEU A 77 7.67 14.04 9.77
N ASP A 78 8.51 14.15 8.74
CA ASP A 78 9.96 14.15 8.89
C ASP A 78 10.45 12.95 9.72
N GLN A 79 11.08 13.22 10.87
CA GLN A 79 11.60 12.19 11.78
C GLN A 79 10.66 11.90 12.97
N GLN A 80 9.55 12.62 13.08
CA GLN A 80 8.63 12.51 14.21
C GLN A 80 7.51 11.50 13.93
N LEU A 81 7.28 10.58 14.86
CA LEU A 81 6.12 9.69 14.83
C LEU A 81 4.85 10.47 15.17
N VAL A 82 3.90 10.50 14.23
CA VAL A 82 2.61 11.19 14.37
C VAL A 82 1.55 10.22 14.90
N THR A 83 1.46 9.04 14.29
CA THR A 83 0.48 8.02 14.69
C THR A 83 0.91 6.63 14.23
N THR A 84 0.30 5.60 14.79
CA THR A 84 0.50 4.20 14.41
C THR A 84 -0.85 3.50 14.31
N PHE A 85 -0.99 2.64 13.31
CA PHE A 85 -2.15 1.78 13.12
C PHE A 85 -1.72 0.31 13.14
N GLU A 86 -2.64 -0.56 13.53
CA GLU A 86 -2.54 -1.97 13.16
C GLU A 86 -2.63 -2.08 11.63
N TYR A 87 -1.75 -2.88 11.03
CA TYR A 87 -1.71 -3.11 9.59
C TYR A 87 -1.55 -4.60 9.32
N ARG A 88 -2.68 -5.30 9.26
CA ARG A 88 -2.72 -6.74 9.04
C ARG A 88 -2.30 -7.04 7.62
N ILE A 89 -1.13 -7.64 7.49
CA ILE A 89 -0.68 -8.18 6.22
C ILE A 89 -1.31 -9.57 6.12
N PRO A 90 -2.02 -9.88 5.02
CA PRO A 90 -2.48 -11.23 4.77
C PRO A 90 -1.25 -12.13 4.63
N ILE A 91 -0.92 -12.76 5.75
CA ILE A 91 0.02 -13.85 5.85
C ILE A 91 -0.60 -15.03 5.12
N LEU A 92 -0.06 -15.36 3.94
CA LEU A 92 -0.27 -16.67 3.36
C LEU A 92 0.54 -17.67 4.22
N TYR A 93 -0.01 -18.07 5.36
CA TYR A 93 0.29 -19.39 5.91
C TYR A 93 -0.69 -20.34 5.20
N GLU A 94 -0.26 -21.36 4.47
CA GLU A 94 0.26 -22.62 5.01
C GLU A 94 1.00 -23.44 3.94
N HIS A 95 2.06 -24.15 4.35
CA HIS A 95 2.23 -25.59 4.10
C HIS A 95 3.26 -26.16 5.10
N GLU A 96 2.77 -26.66 6.24
CA GLU A 96 3.23 -27.88 6.92
C GLU A 96 2.26 -28.27 8.04
#